data_AF-X1ENM9-F1
#
_entry.id   AF-X1ENM9-F1
#
_cell.length_a   1.000
_cell.length_b   1.000
_cell.length_c   1.000
_cell.angle_alpha   90.00
_cell.angle_beta   90.00
_cell.angle_gamma   90.00
#
_symmetry.space_group_name_H-M   'P 1'
#
loop_
_entity.id
_entity.type
_entity.pdbx_description
1 polymer ?
#
loop_
_entity_poly.entity_id
_entity_poly.type
_entity_poly.pdbx_seq_one_letter_code
_entity_poly.pdbx_strand_id
1 'polypeptide(L)'
;MNLLKPVDRIYKKLEKVTDKIRFAGHGYKGFFDVVSVDFPELEKLYNFDLSLNEDIGAIKEKVDMLAKALDSDTLLPHLEGFMKSIDEFNEKMVSRDEVITAVSGGK
;
A
#
# COMPACT_ATOMS: atom_id res chain seq x y z
N MET A 1 -7.62 18.34 -23.76
CA MET A 1 -8.10 17.70 -22.51
C MET A 1 -7.24 18.18 -21.34
N ASN A 2 -7.82 18.49 -20.16
CA ASN A 2 -7.05 19.04 -19.04
C ASN A 2 -6.58 17.92 -18.07
N LEU A 3 -5.29 17.57 -18.13
CA LEU A 3 -4.66 16.54 -17.29
C LEU A 3 -4.23 17.05 -15.90
N LEU A 4 -4.30 18.36 -15.64
CA LEU A 4 -3.81 18.93 -14.39
C LEU A 4 -4.55 18.37 -13.17
N LYS A 5 -5.88 18.27 -13.24
CA LYS A 5 -6.71 17.75 -12.15
C LYS A 5 -6.43 16.26 -11.83
N PRO A 6 -6.45 15.32 -12.79
CA PRO A 6 -6.16 13.92 -12.48
C PRO A 6 -4.72 13.72 -12.00
N VAL A 7 -3.75 14.44 -12.56
CA VAL A 7 -2.34 14.35 -12.12
C VAL A 7 -2.15 14.89 -10.70
N ASP A 8 -2.74 16.05 -10.35
CA ASP A 8 -2.72 16.58 -8.98
C ASP A 8 -3.37 15.60 -7.98
N ARG A 9 -4.48 14.96 -8.37
CA ARG A 9 -5.13 13.94 -7.53
C ARG A 9 -4.24 12.71 -7.32
N ILE A 10 -3.55 12.25 -8.36
CA ILE A 10 -2.58 11.15 -8.26
C ILE A 10 -1.43 11.54 -7.33
N TYR A 11 -0.84 12.72 -7.52
CA TYR A 11 0.26 13.22 -6.70
C TYR A 11 -0.10 13.20 -5.21
N LYS A 12 -1.26 13.76 -4.84
CA LYS A 12 -1.75 13.78 -3.45
C LYS A 12 -1.95 12.38 -2.86
N LYS A 13 -2.40 11.42 -3.67
CA LYS A 13 -2.57 10.03 -3.23
C LYS A 13 -1.22 9.35 -2.98
N LEU A 14 -0.25 9.53 -3.88
CA LEU A 14 1.11 9.01 -3.72
C LEU A 14 1.81 9.62 -2.50
N GLU A 15 1.65 10.93 -2.28
CA GLU A 15 2.18 11.62 -1.10
C GLU A 15 1.60 11.03 0.19
N LYS A 16 0.27 10.89 0.26
CA LYS A 16 -0.42 10.26 1.40
C LYS A 16 0.10 8.84 1.69
N VAL A 17 0.25 8.02 0.64
CA VAL A 17 0.76 6.64 0.78
C VAL A 17 2.22 6.63 1.22
N THR A 18 3.05 7.50 0.65
CA THR A 18 4.47 7.63 1.02
C THR A 18 4.62 7.99 2.49
N ASP A 19 3.84 8.96 2.97
CA ASP A 19 3.84 9.34 4.39
C ASP A 19 3.32 8.21 5.27
N LYS A 20 2.29 7.48 4.84
CA LYS A 20 1.77 6.32 5.57
C LYS A 20 2.84 5.24 5.77
N ILE A 21 3.62 4.93 4.72
CA ILE A 21 4.74 3.99 4.81
C ILE A 21 5.84 4.55 5.72
N ARG A 22 6.23 5.81 5.50
CA ARG A 22 7.34 6.46 6.24
C ARG A 22 7.08 6.53 7.74
N PHE A 23 5.84 6.80 8.13
CA PHE A 23 5.43 6.94 9.52
C PHE A 23 4.68 5.71 10.05
N ALA A 24 4.70 4.58 9.34
CA ALA A 24 4.14 3.33 9.83
C ALA A 24 4.83 2.95 11.15
N GLY A 25 4.05 2.83 12.22
CA GLY A 25 4.58 2.53 13.55
C GLY A 25 5.34 1.21 13.54
N HIS A 26 6.56 1.18 14.06
CA HIS A 26 7.42 0.00 14.08
C HIS A 26 7.00 -1.08 15.10
N GLY A 27 5.76 -1.07 15.58
CA GLY A 27 5.32 -1.95 16.66
C GLY A 27 6.06 -1.64 17.96
N TYR A 28 5.73 -0.52 18.61
CA TYR A 28 6.28 -0.24 19.93
C TYR A 28 5.55 -1.09 20.98
N LYS A 29 6.22 -2.13 21.48
CA LYS A 29 5.80 -2.90 22.66
C LYS A 29 6.80 -2.68 23.79
N GLY A 30 6.28 -2.46 25.00
CA GLY A 30 7.08 -2.11 26.18
C GLY A 30 8.09 -3.20 26.54
N PHE A 31 9.16 -2.79 27.23
CA PHE A 31 10.35 -3.55 27.62
C PHE A 31 10.12 -4.90 28.36
N PHE A 32 8.88 -5.23 28.72
CA PHE A 32 8.50 -6.43 29.48
C PHE A 32 7.48 -7.35 28.78
N ASP A 33 7.12 -7.09 27.52
CA ASP A 33 6.18 -7.94 26.77
C ASP A 33 6.94 -9.09 26.09
N VAL A 34 7.43 -10.06 26.90
CA VAL A 34 8.00 -11.31 26.39
C VAL A 34 6.85 -12.19 25.90
N VAL A 35 6.32 -11.86 24.72
CA VAL A 35 5.28 -12.64 24.06
C VAL A 35 5.98 -13.75 23.27
N SER A 36 5.68 -15.02 23.59
CA SER A 36 5.88 -16.11 22.64
C SER A 36 4.98 -15.82 21.44
N VAL A 37 5.54 -15.23 20.40
CA VAL A 37 4.78 -14.97 19.18
C VAL A 37 4.53 -16.31 18.49
N ASP A 38 3.26 -16.60 18.18
CA ASP A 38 2.92 -17.85 17.53
C ASP A 38 3.43 -17.86 16.08
N PHE A 39 4.09 -18.94 15.67
CA PHE A 39 4.73 -19.07 14.35
C PHE A 39 3.75 -18.85 13.18
N PRO A 40 2.52 -19.42 13.19
CA PRO A 40 1.51 -19.16 12.18
C PRO A 40 1.05 -17.70 12.12
N GLU A 41 1.09 -16.97 13.23
CA GLU A 41 0.75 -15.54 13.24
C GLU A 41 1.87 -14.70 12.63
N LEU A 42 3.13 -15.01 12.94
CA LEU A 42 4.28 -14.41 12.26
C LEU A 42 4.27 -14.67 10.75
N GLU A 43 3.93 -15.90 10.34
CA GLU A 43 3.82 -16.26 8.93
C GLU A 43 2.72 -15.45 8.23
N LYS A 44 1.58 -15.20 8.89
CA LYS A 44 0.53 -14.31 8.35
C LYS A 44 1.04 -12.88 8.15
N LEU A 45 1.75 -12.31 9.12
CA LEU A 45 2.30 -10.96 8.98
C LEU A 45 3.35 -10.91 7.87
N TYR A 46 4.22 -11.91 7.78
CA TYR A 46 5.21 -12.02 6.72
C TYR A 46 4.56 -12.08 5.33
N ASN A 47 3.58 -12.97 5.15
CA ASN A 47 2.86 -13.10 3.89
C ASN A 47 2.08 -11.84 3.54
N PHE A 48 1.55 -11.14 4.55
CA PHE A 48 0.89 -9.86 4.36
C PHE A 48 1.88 -8.81 3.83
N ASP A 49 3.05 -8.67 4.45
CA ASP A 49 4.09 -7.73 4.03
C ASP A 49 4.64 -8.07 2.64
N LEU A 50 4.77 -9.36 2.31
CA LEU A 50 5.14 -9.81 0.97
C LEU A 50 4.09 -9.39 -0.06
N SER A 51 2.80 -9.57 0.25
CA SER A 51 1.72 -9.18 -0.66
C SER A 51 1.65 -7.65 -0.88
N LEU A 52 2.09 -6.83 0.07
CA LEU A 52 2.24 -5.38 -0.12
C LEU A 52 3.39 -5.07 -1.10
N ASN A 53 4.46 -5.86 -1.07
CA ASN A 53 5.57 -5.72 -2.02
C ASN A 53 5.13 -6.04 -3.46
N GLU A 54 4.32 -7.08 -3.63
CA GLU A 54 3.73 -7.46 -4.92
C GLU A 54 2.85 -6.33 -5.49
N ASP A 55 2.01 -5.71 -4.65
CA ASP A 55 1.18 -4.57 -5.06
C ASP A 55 2.02 -3.37 -5.53
N ILE A 56 3.17 -3.10 -4.88
CA ILE A 56 4.11 -2.06 -5.34
C ILE A 56 4.64 -2.40 -6.75
N GLY A 57 4.90 -3.68 -7.03
CA GLY A 57 5.24 -4.16 -8.36
C GLY A 57 4.15 -3.83 -9.38
N ALA A 58 2.90 -4.18 -9.08
CA ALA A 58 1.75 -3.91 -9.95
C ALA A 58 1.50 -2.40 -10.16
N ILE A 59 1.71 -1.56 -9.15
CA ILE A 59 1.65 -0.10 -9.26
C ILE A 59 2.72 0.42 -10.23
N LYS A 60 3.94 -0.10 -10.18
CA LYS A 60 5.02 0.28 -11.12
C LYS A 60 4.66 -0.07 -12.56
N GLU A 61 4.12 -1.27 -12.80
CA GLU A 61 3.66 -1.67 -14.14
C GLU A 61 2.58 -0.71 -14.69
N LYS A 62 1.67 -0.23 -13.84
CA LYS A 62 0.66 0.75 -14.25
C LYS A 62 1.26 2.10 -14.65
N VAL A 63 2.39 2.52 -14.05
CA VAL A 63 3.13 3.71 -14.50
C VAL A 63 3.66 3.51 -15.91
N ASP A 64 4.21 2.33 -16.21
CA ASP A 64 4.69 2.00 -17.56
C ASP A 64 3.54 1.98 -18.58
N MET A 65 2.36 1.49 -18.18
CA MET A 65 1.15 1.54 -19.02
C MET A 65 0.71 2.99 -19.31
N LEU A 66 0.76 3.88 -18.31
CA LEU A 66 0.46 5.30 -18.49
C LEU A 66 1.39 5.96 -19.50
N ALA A 67 2.69 5.68 -19.42
CA ALA A 67 3.68 6.21 -20.35
C ALA A 67 3.39 5.77 -21.81
N LYS A 68 2.97 4.52 -22.01
CA LYS A 68 2.57 3.98 -23.32
C LYS A 68 1.25 4.56 -23.84
N ALA A 69 0.37 5.01 -22.94
CA ALA A 69 -0.96 5.49 -23.29
C ALA A 69 -1.04 7.00 -23.56
N LEU A 70 0.05 7.76 -23.42
CA LEU A 70 0.07 9.24 -23.37
C LEU A 70 -0.67 9.93 -24.54
N ASP A 71 -0.53 9.38 -25.75
CA ASP A 71 -1.14 9.91 -26.98
C ASP A 71 -2.33 9.07 -27.48
N SER A 72 -2.91 8.25 -26.60
CA SER A 72 -4.02 7.35 -26.94
C SER A 72 -5.31 7.71 -26.19
N ASP A 73 -6.44 7.31 -26.76
CA ASP A 73 -7.75 7.42 -26.11
C ASP A 73 -7.88 6.57 -24.84
N THR A 74 -6.89 5.71 -24.56
CA THR A 74 -6.85 4.85 -23.37
C THR A 74 -6.20 5.51 -22.14
N LEU A 75 -5.63 6.72 -22.29
CA LEU A 75 -4.96 7.42 -21.20
C LEU A 75 -5.87 7.62 -19.98
N LEU A 76 -7.13 8.02 -20.20
CA LEU A 76 -8.10 8.25 -19.13
C LEU A 76 -8.40 6.99 -18.32
N PRO A 77 -8.84 5.88 -18.95
CA PRO A 77 -9.01 4.60 -18.25
C PRO A 77 -7.75 4.16 -17.49
N HIS A 78 -6.56 4.36 -18.05
CA HIS A 78 -5.31 4.00 -17.36
C HIS A 78 -5.03 4.91 -16.16
N LEU A 79 -5.30 6.21 -16.24
CA LEU A 79 -5.18 7.14 -15.09
C LEU A 79 -6.15 6.77 -13.97
N GLU A 80 -7.39 6.43 -14.31
CA GLU A 80 -8.39 5.98 -13.33
C GLU A 80 -7.99 4.65 -12.67
N GLY A 81 -7.52 3.68 -13.46
CA GLY A 81 -7.02 2.42 -12.95
C GLY A 81 -5.79 2.58 -12.06
N PHE A 82 -4.90 3.53 -12.37
CA PHE A 82 -3.75 3.86 -11.53
C PHE A 82 -4.18 4.51 -10.21
N MET A 83 -5.06 5.50 -10.26
CA MET A 83 -5.63 6.12 -9.05
C MET A 83 -6.26 5.07 -8.13
N LYS A 84 -7.04 4.14 -8.69
CA LYS A 84 -7.70 3.06 -7.94
C LYS A 84 -6.67 2.16 -7.26
N SER A 85 -5.59 1.78 -7.95
CA SER A 85 -4.55 0.93 -7.36
C SER A 85 -3.83 1.59 -6.18
N ILE A 86 -3.64 2.91 -6.22
CA ILE A 86 -3.05 3.65 -5.08
C ILE A 86 -4.02 3.65 -3.89
N ASP A 87 -5.33 3.80 -4.14
CA ASP A 87 -6.34 3.73 -3.09
C ASP A 87 -6.44 2.34 -2.45
N GLU A 88 -6.47 1.28 -3.28
CA GLU A 88 -6.48 -0.12 -2.82
C GLU A 88 -5.22 -0.45 -2.00
N PHE A 89 -4.04 -0.02 -2.47
CA PHE A 89 -2.80 -0.17 -1.70
C PHE A 89 -2.83 0.60 -0.38
N ASN A 90 -3.34 1.84 -0.38
CA ASN A 90 -3.48 2.61 0.85
C ASN A 90 -4.41 1.93 1.85
N GLU A 91 -5.54 1.39 1.41
CA GLU A 91 -6.48 0.65 2.25
C GLU A 91 -5.83 -0.59 2.86
N LYS A 92 -5.10 -1.36 2.05
CA LYS A 92 -4.36 -2.54 2.53
C LYS A 92 -3.21 -2.18 3.48
N MET A 93 -2.47 -1.10 3.22
CA MET A 93 -1.44 -0.61 4.15
C MET A 93 -2.03 -0.23 5.51
N VAL A 94 -3.25 0.33 5.54
CA VAL A 94 -3.94 0.68 6.79
C VAL A 94 -4.38 -0.57 7.56
N SER A 95 -4.82 -1.63 6.88
CA SER A 95 -5.21 -2.88 7.55
C SER A 95 -4.03 -3.68 8.11
N ARG A 96 -2.78 -3.31 7.78
CA ARG A 96 -1.58 -3.91 8.38
C ARG A 96 -1.59 -3.85 9.91
N ASP A 97 -2.09 -2.77 10.50
CA ASP A 97 -2.16 -2.61 11.96
C ASP A 97 -3.05 -3.68 12.61
N GLU A 98 -4.12 -4.12 11.94
CA GLU A 98 -4.99 -5.20 12.38
C GLU A 98 -4.23 -6.54 12.41
N VAL A 99 -3.38 -6.79 11.41
CA VAL A 99 -2.54 -7.99 11.36
C VAL A 99 -1.49 -7.97 12.48
N ILE A 100 -0.85 -6.84 12.72
CA ILE A 100 0.14 -6.68 13.81
C ILE A 100 -0.49 -6.88 15.19
N THR A 101 -1.69 -6.32 15.40
CA THR A 101 -2.41 -6.46 16.68
C THR A 101 -2.86 -7.89 16.94
N ALA A 102 -3.26 -8.64 15.89
CA ALA A 102 -3.58 -10.06 16.01
C ALA A 102 -2.37 -10.87 16.50
N VAL A 103 -1.20 -10.69 15.88
CA VAL A 103 0.09 -11.33 16.25
C VAL A 103 0.52 -10.99 17.69
N SER A 104 0.11 -9.82 18.15
CA SER A 104 0.48 -9.25 19.44
C SER A 104 -0.42 -9.66 20.60
N GLY A 105 -1.59 -10.24 20.32
CA GLY A 105 -2.69 -10.46 21.25
C GLY A 105 -2.88 -11.91 21.71
N GLY A 106 -1.87 -12.77 21.55
CA GLY A 106 -1.89 -14.15 22.03
C GLY A 106 -2.26 -14.21 23.52
N LYS A 107 -3.39 -14.87 23.82
CA LYS A 107 -3.76 -15.30 25.17
C LYS A 107 -2.92 -16.48 25.62
#